data_AF-A0A2R7NW13-F1
#
_entry.id   AF-A0A2R7NW13-F1
#
_cell.length_a   1.000
_cell.length_b   1.000
_cell.length_c   1.000
_cell.angle_alpha   90.00
_cell.angle_beta   90.00
_cell.angle_gamma   90.00
#
_symmetry.space_group_name_H-M   'P 1'
#
loop_
_entity.id
_entity.type
_entity.pdbx_description
1 polymer ?
#
loop_
_entity_poly.entity_id
_entity_poly.type
_entity_poly.pdbx_seq_one_letter_code
_entity_poly.pdbx_strand_id
1 'polypeptide(L)' 'MLLEKIISISGKPGLFKLVSQLRNGFIIEDVTNKKKVSIGNSSQVSLLDNIAMFTFEKEVPLFEVFEN' A
#
# COMPACT_ATOMS: atom_id res chain seq x y z
N MET A 1 -7.16 -11.00 -6.01
CA MET A 1 -7.76 -9.66 -6.19
C MET A 1 -6.62 -8.65 -6.31
N LEU A 2 -6.63 -7.72 -7.28
CA LEU A 2 -5.47 -6.87 -7.58
C LEU A 2 -5.29 -5.76 -6.52
N LEU A 3 -4.54 -6.06 -5.45
CA LEU A 3 -3.99 -5.06 -4.53
C LEU A 3 -2.79 -4.31 -5.11
N GLU A 4 -2.45 -4.50 -6.39
CA GLU A 4 -1.30 -3.89 -7.10
C GLU A 4 -1.18 -2.37 -6.93
N LYS A 5 -2.25 -1.70 -6.51
CA LYS A 5 -2.28 -0.24 -6.31
C LYS A 5 -2.53 0.17 -4.86
N ILE A 6 -2.62 -0.76 -3.92
CA ILE A 6 -2.77 -0.45 -2.49
C ILE A 6 -1.38 -0.32 -1.87
N ILE A 7 -1.19 0.78 -1.16
CA ILE A 7 0.06 1.14 -0.52
C ILE A 7 -0.16 1.43 0.97
N SER A 8 0.84 1.10 1.78
CA SER A 8 1.04 1.67 3.10
C SER A 8 2.09 2.77 3.04
N ILE A 9 1.95 3.80 3.87
CA ILE A 9 2.90 4.91 3.94
C ILE A 9 3.40 5.02 5.38
N SER A 10 4.71 4.91 5.59
CA SER A 10 5.29 5.00 6.94
C SER A 10 4.89 6.30 7.63
N GLY A 11 4.43 6.19 8.89
CA GLY A 11 3.99 7.34 9.68
C GLY A 11 2.61 7.90 9.31
N LYS A 12 1.90 7.33 8.33
CA LYS A 12 0.48 7.62 8.07
C LYS A 12 -0.36 6.38 8.37
N PRO A 13 -1.37 6.48 9.26
CA PRO A 13 -2.25 5.36 9.53
C PRO A 13 -3.14 5.06 8.32
N GLY A 14 -3.47 3.79 8.14
CA GLY A 14 -4.38 3.34 7.10
C GLY A 14 -3.70 2.92 5.79
N LEU A 15 -4.55 2.61 4.81
CA LEU A 15 -4.15 2.18 3.48
C LEU A 15 -4.61 3.21 2.45
N PHE A 16 -3.85 3.30 1.37
CA PHE A 16 -4.11 4.24 0.29
C PHE A 16 -4.05 3.54 -1.06
N LYS A 17 -4.80 4.04 -2.02
CA LYS A 17 -4.72 3.65 -3.42
C LYS A 17 -3.85 4.64 -4.18
N LEU A 18 -2.87 4.15 -4.93
CA LEU A 18 -2.11 4.97 -5.87
C LEU A 18 -2.99 5.36 -7.06
N VAL A 19 -3.26 6.66 -7.20
CA VAL A 19 -4.11 7.20 -8.27
C VAL A 19 -3.27 7.60 -9.48
N SER A 20 -2.20 8.36 -9.25
CA SER A 20 -1.28 8.80 -10.30
C SER A 20 0.09 9.20 -9.75
N GLN A 21 1.09 9.21 -10.62
CA GLN A 21 2.43 9.69 -10.32
C GLN A 21 2.58 11.15 -10.78
N LEU A 22 3.20 11.97 -9.95
CA LEU A 22 3.61 13.35 -10.25
C LEU A 22 5.13 13.39 -10.44
N ARG A 23 5.67 14.49 -11.00
CA ARG A 23 7.12 14.67 -11.12
C ARG A 23 7.87 14.53 -9.78
N ASN A 24 7.28 15.08 -8.71
CA ASN A 24 7.90 15.15 -7.39
C ASN A 24 7.09 14.39 -6.31
N GLY A 25 6.21 13.47 -6.70
CA GLY A 25 5.34 12.80 -5.74
C GLY A 25 4.31 11.87 -6.34
N PHE A 26 3.27 11.60 -5.57
CA PHE A 26 2.14 10.75 -5.95
C PHE A 26 0.82 11.36 -5.50
N ILE A 27 -0.23 11.18 -6.29
CA ILE A 27 -1.60 11.36 -5.82
C ILE A 27 -2.09 10.02 -5.30
N ILE A 28 -2.54 10.04 -4.05
CA ILE A 28 -3.07 8.88 -3.34
C ILE A 28 -4.50 9.14 -2.92
N GLU A 29 -5.28 8.08 -2.76
CA GLU A 29 -6.65 8.12 -2.25
C GLU A 29 -6.78 7.21 -1.04
N ASP A 30 -7.28 7.73 0.08
CA ASP A 30 -7.57 6.91 1.26
C ASP A 30 -8.69 5.90 0.94
N VAL A 31 -8.45 4.63 1.25
CA VAL A 31 -9.35 3.54 0.85
C VAL A 31 -10.70 3.62 1.58
N THR A 32 -10.72 4.19 2.78
CA THR A 32 -11.91 4.30 3.65
C THR A 32 -12.69 5.57 3.35
N ASN A 33 -12.04 6.74 3.42
CA ASN A 33 -12.72 8.03 3.35
C ASN A 33 -12.75 8.66 1.94
N LYS A 34 -12.10 8.02 0.95
CA LYS A 34 -12.04 8.45 -0.46
C LYS A 34 -11.42 9.84 -0.69
N LYS A 35 -10.76 10.43 0.31
CA LYS A 35 -10.06 11.71 0.15
C LYS A 35 -8.76 11.51 -0.61
N LYS A 36 -8.47 12.45 -1.50
CA LYS A 36 -7.22 12.48 -2.27
C LYS A 36 -6.21 13.43 -1.64
N VAL A 37 -4.97 12.98 -1.56
CA VAL A 37 -3.85 13.75 -1.00
C VAL A 37 -2.64 13.58 -1.90
N SER A 38 -1.80 14.61 -1.98
CA SER A 38 -0.49 14.52 -2.64
C SER A 38 0.59 14.23 -1.60
N ILE A 39 1.47 13.28 -1.89
CA ILE A 39 2.65 12.97 -1.08
C ILE A 39 3.92 13.19 -1.90
N GLY A 40 5.00 13.65 -1.25
CA GLY A 40 6.29 13.82 -1.91
C GLY A 40 7.04 12.49 -2.07
N ASN A 41 8.01 12.47 -2.99
CA ASN A 41 8.87 11.31 -3.27
C ASN A 41 9.71 10.82 -2.08
N SER A 42 9.91 11.65 -1.06
CA SER A 42 10.62 11.26 0.18
C SER A 42 9.76 10.41 1.12
N SER A 43 8.47 10.24 0.82
CA SER A 43 7.59 9.38 1.60
C SER A 43 7.99 7.92 1.41
N GLN A 44 8.15 7.18 2.51
CA GLN A 44 8.40 5.74 2.44
C GLN A 44 7.08 5.03 2.14
N VAL A 45 7.00 4.43 0.96
CA VAL A 45 5.82 3.77 0.43
C VAL A 45 6.11 2.29 0.23
N SER A 46 5.25 1.43 0.75
CA SER A 46 5.29 -0.01 0.51
C SER A 46 4.03 -0.44 -0.23
N LEU A 47 4.18 -1.16 -1.33
CA LEU A 47 3.07 -1.81 -2.01
C LEU A 47 2.64 -3.02 -1.18
N LEU A 48 1.34 -3.14 -0.92
CA LEU A 48 0.82 -4.25 -0.11
C LEU A 48 1.03 -5.60 -0.80
N ASP A 49 1.10 -5.61 -2.13
CA ASP A 49 1.41 -6.77 -2.97
C ASP A 49 2.84 -7.30 -2.76
N ASN A 50 3.76 -6.44 -2.32
CA ASN A 50 5.15 -6.81 -2.03
C ASN A 50 5.36 -7.27 -0.57
N ILE A 51 4.30 -7.30 0.24
CA ILE A 51 4.41 -7.69 1.65
C ILE A 51 4.01 -9.15 1.80
N ALA A 52 4.92 -9.94 2.36
CA ALA A 52 4.73 -11.34 2.69
C ALA A 52 5.12 -11.61 4.14
N MET A 53 4.54 -12.67 4.71
CA MET A 53 4.82 -13.16 6.07
C MET A 53 5.59 -14.47 5.98
N PHE A 54 6.66 -14.58 6.77
CA PHE A 54 7.40 -15.82 6.92
C PHE A 54 6.61 -16.78 7.83
N THR A 55 6.31 -17.96 7.32
CA THR A 55 5.70 -19.06 8.08
C THR A 55 6.72 -20.17 8.31
N PHE A 56 6.31 -21.23 9.01
CA PHE A 56 7.17 -22.39 9.27
C PHE A 56 7.65 -23.10 7.99
N GLU A 57 6.87 -23.03 6.91
CA GLU A 57 7.16 -23.75 5.67
C GLU A 57 7.68 -22.83 4.56
N LYS A 58 7.09 -21.64 4.42
CA LYS A 58 7.36 -20.73 3.30
C LYS A 58 6.99 -19.29 3.61
N GLU A 59 7.40 -18.38 2.73
CA GLU A 59 6.81 -17.05 2.64
C GLU A 59 5.38 -17.15 2.08
N VAL A 60 4.46 -16.45 2.73
CA VAL A 60 3.04 -16.39 2.35
C VAL A 60 2.68 -14.92 2.13
N PRO A 61 2.16 -14.53 0.94
CA PRO A 61 1.71 -13.17 0.70
C PRO A 61 0.71 -12.70 1.76
N LEU A 62 0.79 -11.44 2.16
CA LEU A 62 -0.02 -10.92 3.26
C LEU A 62 -1.53 -11.11 3.05
N PHE A 63 -2.01 -11.04 1.81
CA PHE A 63 -3.44 -11.24 1.52
C PHE A 63 -3.91 -12.67 1.80
N GLU A 64 -3.08 -13.69 1.50
CA GLU A 64 -3.41 -15.09 1.77
C GLU A 64 -3.52 -15.33 3.28
N VAL A 65 -2.72 -14.61 4.08
CA VAL A 65 -2.79 -14.68 5.54
C VAL A 65 -4.14 -14.20 6.07
N PHE A 66 -4.75 -13.19 5.44
CA PHE A 66 -6.04 -12.63 5.87
C PHE A 66 -7.27 -13.42 5.39
N GLU A 67 -7.12 -14.37 4.45
CA GLU A 67 -8.23 -15.23 4.00
C GLU A 67 -8.34 -16.55 4.79
N ASN A 68 -7.39 -16.83 5.69
CA ASN A 68 -7.44 -17.96 6.64
C ASN A 68 -8.12 -17.56 7.96
#